data_AF-A0A535K3H9-F1
#
_entry.id   AF-A0A535K3H9-F1
#
_cell.length_a   1.000
_cell.length_b   1.000
_cell.length_c   1.000
_cell.angle_alpha   90.00
_cell.angle_beta   90.00
_cell.angle_gamma   90.00
#
_symmetry.space_group_name_H-M   'P 1'
#
loop_
_entity.id
_entity.type
_entity.pdbx_description
1 polymer ?
#
loop_
_entity_poly.entity_id
_entity_poly.type
_entity_poly.pdbx_seq_one_letter_code
_entity_poly.pdbx_strand_id
1 'polypeptide(L)'
;MTDAGGKVLEALDPAAGRVQVISPDLGYVMTDLLRGPVKLYLGDLGSRPVAGKSGTTEAYTGSIFIGYTPDLAIAASLMHIDAGASCNSGYAYLATNFPPSGWQCPTAVLFGENVGASVWKPFVEDYYSSHPWPAMWAQPAGVVTRQVCAYDGGYVSGGGYNEIFLKGVGEPRYPCGANPYPGQPPYRPPAPSPSPSPAH
;
A
#
# COMPACT_ATOMS: atom_id res chain seq x y z
N MET A 1 -8.35 18.02 -26.39
CA MET A 1 -9.26 17.80 -27.53
C MET A 1 -9.28 19.04 -28.42
N THR A 2 -9.23 18.85 -29.74
CA THR A 2 -9.30 19.92 -30.73
C THR A 2 -10.41 19.65 -31.73
N ASP A 3 -11.01 20.69 -32.30
CA ASP A 3 -11.94 20.55 -33.42
C ASP A 3 -11.21 20.31 -34.76
N ALA A 4 -11.98 20.18 -35.85
CA ALA A 4 -11.46 19.97 -37.20
C ALA A 4 -10.64 21.15 -37.75
N GLY A 5 -10.79 22.35 -37.18
CA GLY A 5 -10.00 23.53 -37.50
C GLY A 5 -8.75 23.68 -36.64
N GLY A 6 -8.47 22.72 -35.74
CA GLY A 6 -7.34 22.77 -34.81
C GLY A 6 -7.58 23.68 -33.60
N LYS A 7 -8.80 24.20 -33.39
CA LYS A 7 -9.12 24.98 -32.19
C LYS A 7 -9.20 24.04 -31.00
N VAL A 8 -8.45 24.36 -29.94
CA VAL A 8 -8.51 23.63 -28.67
C VAL A 8 -9.89 23.83 -28.03
N LEU A 9 -10.59 22.72 -27.79
CA LEU A 9 -11.87 22.68 -27.08
C LEU A 9 -11.67 22.37 -25.59
N GLU A 10 -10.66 21.56 -25.29
CA GLU A 10 -10.32 21.13 -23.95
C GLU A 10 -8.83 20.82 -23.90
N ALA A 11 -8.14 21.24 -22.85
CA ALA A 11 -6.76 20.86 -22.59
C ALA A 11 -6.64 20.49 -21.12
N LEU A 12 -6.04 19.32 -20.85
CA LEU A 12 -5.64 18.96 -19.50
C LEU A 12 -4.46 19.86 -19.12
N ASP A 13 -4.63 20.71 -18.11
CA ASP A 13 -3.51 21.40 -17.49
C ASP A 13 -2.75 20.42 -16.59
N PRO A 14 -1.52 20.00 -16.93
CA PRO A 14 -0.78 19.04 -16.13
C PRO A 14 -0.36 19.61 -14.76
N ALA A 15 -0.41 20.92 -14.56
CA ALA A 15 -0.11 21.59 -13.30
C ALA A 15 -1.34 21.82 -12.42
N ALA A 16 -2.56 21.76 -12.98
CA ALA A 16 -3.78 21.96 -12.22
C ALA A 16 -3.93 20.89 -11.12
N GLY A 17 -4.18 21.35 -9.89
CA GLY A 17 -4.53 20.47 -8.76
C GLY A 17 -3.38 19.69 -8.12
N ARG A 18 -2.11 19.96 -8.45
CA ARG A 18 -0.97 19.33 -7.75
C ARG A 18 -0.72 20.01 -6.40
N VAL A 19 -1.35 19.48 -5.35
CA VAL A 19 -1.12 19.90 -3.97
C VAL A 19 -0.26 18.84 -3.27
N GLN A 20 0.80 19.28 -2.59
CA GLN A 20 1.59 18.39 -1.75
C GLN A 20 0.78 18.02 -0.50
N VAL A 21 0.26 16.79 -0.46
CA VAL A 21 -0.57 16.28 0.65
C VAL A 21 0.28 15.73 1.80
N ILE A 22 1.46 15.20 1.49
CA ILE A 22 2.44 14.67 2.45
C ILE A 22 3.87 15.11 2.07
N SER A 23 4.79 15.15 3.04
CA SER A 23 6.19 15.45 2.75
C SER A 23 6.88 14.33 1.97
N PRO A 24 7.93 14.62 1.17
CA PRO A 24 8.72 13.59 0.52
C PRO A 24 9.33 12.56 1.49
N ASP A 25 9.75 12.99 2.67
CA ASP A 25 10.30 12.11 3.71
C ASP A 25 9.24 11.10 4.21
N LEU A 26 8.02 11.57 4.49
CA LEU A 26 6.92 10.70 4.91
C LEU A 26 6.49 9.77 3.77
N GLY A 27 6.43 10.29 2.53
CA GLY A 27 6.16 9.49 1.34
C GLY A 27 7.14 8.33 1.19
N TYR A 28 8.44 8.59 1.34
CA TYR A 28 9.48 7.56 1.25
C TYR A 28 9.34 6.48 2.33
N VAL A 29 9.12 6.86 3.59
CA VAL A 29 8.91 5.89 4.69
C VAL A 29 7.67 5.02 4.42
N MET A 30 6.57 5.62 3.98
CA MET A 30 5.36 4.88 3.64
C MET A 30 5.56 3.96 2.43
N THR A 31 6.33 4.40 1.43
CA THR A 31 6.68 3.55 0.29
C THR A 31 7.50 2.35 0.72
N ASP A 32 8.52 2.51 1.57
CA ASP A 32 9.31 1.37 2.03
C ASP A 32 8.48 0.35 2.82
N LEU A 33 7.59 0.84 3.70
CA LEU A 33 6.61 0.00 4.39
C LEU A 33 5.73 -0.78 3.39
N LEU A 34 5.23 -0.10 2.35
CA LEU A 34 4.36 -0.69 1.33
C LEU A 34 5.09 -1.59 0.33
N ARG A 35 6.43 -1.61 0.31
CA ARG A 35 7.20 -2.65 -0.41
C ARG A 35 7.15 -3.99 0.32
N GLY A 36 6.88 -4.00 1.63
CA GLY A 36 6.79 -5.21 2.45
C GLY A 36 5.77 -6.23 1.93
N PRO A 37 4.48 -5.87 1.77
CA PRO A 37 3.46 -6.77 1.23
C PRO A 37 3.83 -7.36 -0.13
N VAL A 38 4.44 -6.57 -1.02
CA VAL A 38 4.88 -7.03 -2.35
C VAL A 38 5.96 -8.10 -2.21
N LYS A 39 6.97 -7.86 -1.36
CA LYS A 39 8.05 -8.83 -1.07
C LYS A 39 7.52 -10.15 -0.52
N LEU A 40 6.49 -10.08 0.33
CA LEU A 40 5.92 -11.26 0.98
C LEU A 40 5.01 -12.08 0.05
N TYR A 41 4.23 -11.43 -0.80
CA TYR A 41 3.10 -12.09 -1.49
C TYR A 41 3.23 -12.14 -3.02
N LEU A 42 4.09 -11.33 -3.65
CA LEU A 42 4.16 -11.22 -5.12
C LEU A 42 5.45 -11.77 -5.75
N GLY A 43 6.29 -12.45 -4.98
CA GLY A 43 7.48 -13.15 -5.46
C GLY A 43 8.54 -12.20 -6.01
N ASP A 44 9.01 -12.45 -7.23
CA ASP A 44 10.14 -11.73 -7.85
C ASP A 44 9.95 -10.20 -7.95
N LEU A 45 8.70 -9.72 -7.95
CA LEU A 45 8.39 -8.30 -7.87
C LEU A 45 8.90 -7.64 -6.58
N GLY A 46 9.16 -8.41 -5.52
CA GLY A 46 9.76 -7.91 -4.28
C GLY A 46 11.15 -7.29 -4.43
N SER A 47 11.87 -7.64 -5.52
CA SER A 47 13.17 -7.06 -5.86
C SER A 47 13.08 -5.79 -6.72
N ARG A 48 11.88 -5.48 -7.23
CA ARG A 48 11.59 -4.35 -8.13
C ARG A 48 11.17 -3.11 -7.32
N PRO A 49 11.15 -1.91 -7.93
CA PRO A 49 10.64 -0.69 -7.31
C PRO A 49 9.10 -0.70 -7.29
N VAL A 50 8.52 -1.64 -6.55
CA VAL A 50 7.08 -1.85 -6.46
C VAL A 50 6.65 -1.80 -5.01
N ALA A 51 5.65 -0.96 -4.72
CA ALA A 51 4.97 -0.86 -3.45
C ALA A 51 3.48 -1.14 -3.65
N GLY A 52 2.80 -1.70 -2.65
CA GLY A 52 1.37 -1.94 -2.77
C GLY A 52 0.73 -2.52 -1.52
N LYS A 53 -0.61 -2.54 -1.53
CA LYS A 53 -1.41 -3.04 -0.43
C LYS A 53 -2.65 -3.79 -0.93
N SER A 54 -2.89 -4.92 -0.29
CA SER A 54 -4.13 -5.69 -0.40
C SER A 54 -5.24 -5.07 0.45
N GLY A 55 -6.46 -5.11 -0.07
CA GLY A 55 -7.70 -4.82 0.64
C GLY A 55 -8.70 -5.94 0.38
N THR A 56 -9.41 -6.35 1.43
CA THR A 56 -10.46 -7.37 1.36
C THR A 56 -11.69 -6.76 2.01
N THR A 57 -12.83 -6.78 1.33
CA THR A 57 -14.08 -6.32 1.93
C THR A 57 -14.55 -7.31 2.99
N GLU A 58 -15.43 -6.84 3.86
CA GLU A 58 -16.15 -7.72 4.76
C GLU A 58 -16.81 -8.85 3.99
N ALA A 59 -16.85 -10.02 4.63
CA ALA A 59 -17.56 -11.16 4.08
C ALA A 59 -17.02 -11.64 2.70
N TYR A 60 -15.80 -11.22 2.35
CA TYR A 60 -15.02 -11.72 1.22
C TYR A 60 -15.71 -11.57 -0.14
N THR A 61 -16.55 -10.54 -0.28
CA THR A 61 -17.29 -10.22 -1.50
C THR A 61 -16.47 -9.41 -2.50
N GLY A 62 -15.32 -8.93 -2.07
CA GLY A 62 -14.50 -7.96 -2.79
C GLY A 62 -13.04 -8.05 -2.41
N SER A 63 -12.20 -7.93 -3.44
CA SER A 63 -10.75 -7.93 -3.33
C SER A 63 -10.18 -6.78 -4.13
N ILE A 64 -9.26 -6.06 -3.51
CA ILE A 64 -8.62 -4.87 -4.05
C ILE A 64 -7.12 -5.04 -3.87
N PHE A 65 -6.37 -4.70 -4.90
CA PHE A 65 -4.95 -4.46 -4.77
C PHE A 65 -4.61 -3.11 -5.41
N ILE A 66 -4.04 -2.22 -4.61
CA ILE A 66 -3.51 -0.95 -5.11
C ILE A 66 -2.00 -1.03 -4.98
N GLY A 67 -1.31 -0.87 -6.11
CA GLY A 67 0.14 -0.88 -6.17
C GLY A 67 0.66 0.20 -7.10
N TYR A 68 1.90 0.57 -6.90
CA TYR A 68 2.56 1.60 -7.68
C TYR A 68 4.07 1.37 -7.78
N THR A 69 4.61 1.89 -8.87
CA THR A 69 6.02 2.12 -9.17
C THR A 69 6.27 3.64 -9.17
N PRO A 70 7.53 4.10 -9.30
CA PRO A 70 7.82 5.54 -9.42
C PRO A 70 7.09 6.27 -10.55
N ASP A 71 6.70 5.57 -11.61
CA ASP A 71 6.11 6.13 -12.83
C ASP A 71 4.65 5.69 -13.08
N LEU A 72 4.12 4.73 -12.31
CA LEU A 72 2.80 4.17 -12.55
C LEU A 72 2.06 3.86 -11.24
N ALA A 73 0.77 4.18 -11.18
CA ALA A 73 -0.13 3.79 -10.09
C ALA A 73 -1.30 3.00 -10.66
N ILE A 74 -1.58 1.83 -10.09
CA ILE A 74 -2.57 0.88 -10.61
C ILE A 74 -3.45 0.39 -9.45
N ALA A 75 -4.76 0.50 -9.63
CA ALA A 75 -5.75 -0.15 -8.80
C ALA A 75 -6.39 -1.29 -9.59
N ALA A 76 -6.38 -2.50 -9.02
CA ALA A 76 -7.12 -3.64 -9.51
C ALA A 76 -8.15 -4.05 -8.46
N SER A 77 -9.37 -4.35 -8.90
CA SER A 77 -10.43 -4.83 -8.02
C SER A 77 -11.23 -5.92 -8.68
N LEU A 78 -11.59 -6.94 -7.91
CA LEU A 78 -12.58 -7.94 -8.30
C LEU A 78 -13.66 -7.96 -7.22
N MET A 79 -14.90 -7.78 -7.66
CA MET A 79 -16.07 -7.58 -6.81
C MET A 79 -17.20 -8.48 -7.29
N HIS A 80 -17.99 -9.01 -6.37
CA HIS A 80 -19.24 -9.66 -6.72
C HIS A 80 -20.25 -8.60 -7.21
N ILE A 81 -20.83 -8.82 -8.38
CA ILE A 81 -22.02 -8.10 -8.84
C ILE A 81 -23.25 -8.83 -8.29
N ASP A 82 -24.02 -8.20 -7.40
CA ASP A 82 -25.26 -8.78 -6.88
C ASP A 82 -26.25 -9.03 -8.03
N ALA A 83 -26.46 -10.31 -8.36
CA ALA A 83 -27.39 -10.78 -9.38
C ALA A 83 -28.58 -11.55 -8.76
N GLY A 84 -28.87 -11.30 -7.48
CA GLY A 84 -29.92 -12.01 -6.74
C GLY A 84 -29.47 -13.41 -6.27
N ALA A 85 -30.43 -14.26 -5.91
CA ALA A 85 -30.18 -15.58 -5.31
C ALA A 85 -29.45 -16.59 -6.24
N SER A 86 -29.31 -16.30 -7.53
CA SER A 86 -28.63 -17.16 -8.51
C SER A 86 -27.15 -16.79 -8.62
N CYS A 87 -26.33 -17.53 -7.91
CA CYS A 87 -24.91 -17.23 -7.75
C CYS A 87 -24.07 -17.76 -8.90
N ASN A 88 -24.10 -17.02 -10.01
CA ASN A 88 -23.41 -17.37 -11.25
C ASN A 88 -22.03 -16.69 -11.37
N SER A 89 -21.44 -16.17 -10.28
CA SER A 89 -20.12 -15.54 -10.34
C SER A 89 -19.06 -16.60 -10.64
N GLY A 90 -18.61 -16.68 -11.90
CA GLY A 90 -17.63 -17.64 -12.42
C GLY A 90 -16.21 -17.55 -11.84
N TYR A 91 -16.02 -16.85 -10.72
CA TYR A 91 -14.76 -16.77 -9.97
C TYR A 91 -14.90 -17.52 -8.64
N ALA A 92 -14.93 -18.84 -8.74
CA ALA A 92 -14.98 -19.74 -7.60
C ALA A 92 -13.89 -20.81 -7.71
N TYR A 93 -12.65 -20.40 -7.47
CA TYR A 93 -11.59 -21.29 -6.98
C TYR A 93 -10.54 -20.40 -6.32
N LEU A 94 -10.00 -20.81 -5.16
CA LEU A 94 -8.72 -20.38 -4.54
C LEU A 94 -8.70 -20.19 -3.00
N ALA A 95 -9.71 -20.58 -2.23
CA ALA A 95 -9.55 -20.72 -0.78
C ALA A 95 -10.37 -21.88 -0.22
N THR A 96 -9.69 -22.96 0.20
CA THR A 96 -10.27 -24.03 1.01
C THR A 96 -10.07 -23.68 2.49
N ASN A 97 -11.10 -23.90 3.34
CA ASN A 97 -11.08 -23.86 4.82
C ASN A 97 -11.76 -22.67 5.54
N PHE A 98 -12.60 -21.85 4.89
CA PHE A 98 -13.39 -20.83 5.59
C PHE A 98 -14.89 -20.97 5.31
N PRO A 99 -15.75 -21.10 6.34
CA PRO A 99 -17.19 -21.11 6.14
C PRO A 99 -17.69 -19.72 5.70
N PRO A 100 -18.42 -19.60 4.59
CA PRO A 100 -18.99 -18.33 4.16
C PRO A 100 -20.06 -17.88 5.16
N SER A 101 -20.16 -16.57 5.40
CA SER A 101 -21.28 -16.04 6.19
C SER A 101 -22.58 -16.31 5.42
N GLY A 102 -23.64 -16.75 6.12
CA GLY A 102 -24.88 -17.30 5.54
C GLY A 102 -25.72 -16.38 4.63
N TRP A 103 -25.15 -15.26 4.17
CA TRP A 103 -25.72 -14.31 3.21
C TRP A 103 -24.86 -14.14 1.94
N GLN A 104 -23.70 -14.80 1.83
CA GLN A 104 -22.87 -14.75 0.62
C GLN A 104 -23.01 -15.99 -0.24
N CYS A 105 -23.10 -15.70 -1.54
CA CYS A 105 -22.33 -16.46 -2.50
C CYS A 105 -20.97 -15.79 -2.72
N PRO A 106 -19.85 -16.54 -2.70
CA PRO A 106 -19.69 -17.91 -3.18
C PRO A 106 -19.25 -18.93 -2.11
N THR A 107 -19.09 -20.19 -2.54
CA THR A 107 -18.53 -21.33 -1.78
C THR A 107 -17.03 -21.21 -1.44
N ALA A 108 -16.40 -20.05 -1.68
CA ALA A 108 -14.98 -19.79 -1.44
C ALA A 108 -14.73 -18.32 -1.04
N VAL A 109 -13.66 -18.11 -0.28
CA VAL A 109 -13.23 -16.80 0.21
C VAL A 109 -12.29 -16.13 -0.81
N LEU A 110 -12.53 -14.84 -1.08
CA LEU A 110 -11.66 -13.99 -1.89
C LEU A 110 -10.88 -13.02 -0.99
N PHE A 111 -9.55 -13.09 -1.02
CA PHE A 111 -8.66 -12.16 -0.31
C PHE A 111 -8.04 -11.13 -1.26
N GLY A 112 -7.63 -9.97 -0.73
CA GLY A 112 -6.97 -8.88 -1.46
C GLY A 112 -5.74 -9.35 -2.27
N GLU A 113 -4.95 -10.27 -1.72
CA GLU A 113 -3.80 -10.86 -2.40
C GLU A 113 -4.18 -11.69 -3.64
N ASN A 114 -5.40 -12.24 -3.72
CA ASN A 114 -5.83 -13.00 -4.90
C ASN A 114 -5.88 -12.10 -6.15
N VAL A 115 -6.45 -10.89 -6.04
CA VAL A 115 -6.46 -9.92 -7.15
C VAL A 115 -5.07 -9.36 -7.42
N GLY A 116 -4.28 -9.15 -6.36
CA GLY A 116 -2.87 -8.78 -6.47
C GLY A 116 -2.09 -9.76 -7.35
N ALA A 117 -2.25 -11.06 -7.11
CA ALA A 117 -1.51 -12.10 -7.82
C ALA A 117 -2.09 -12.43 -9.21
N SER A 118 -3.42 -12.46 -9.35
CA SER A 118 -4.08 -12.96 -10.58
C SER A 118 -4.40 -11.88 -11.62
N VAL A 119 -4.45 -10.61 -11.24
CA VAL A 119 -4.82 -9.50 -12.13
C VAL A 119 -3.75 -8.43 -12.15
N TRP A 120 -3.40 -7.90 -10.97
CA TRP A 120 -2.50 -6.75 -10.87
C TRP A 120 -1.07 -7.07 -11.32
N LYS A 121 -0.50 -8.17 -10.81
CA LYS A 121 0.87 -8.60 -11.13
C LYS A 121 1.07 -8.88 -12.63
N PRO A 122 0.22 -9.69 -13.30
CA PRO A 122 0.35 -9.94 -14.73
C PRO A 122 0.34 -8.66 -15.58
N PHE A 123 -0.52 -7.69 -15.23
CA PHE A 123 -0.56 -6.40 -15.94
C PHE A 123 0.78 -5.64 -15.83
N VAL A 124 1.35 -5.59 -14.63
CA VAL A 124 2.61 -4.88 -14.37
C VAL A 124 3.77 -5.57 -15.07
N GLU A 125 3.83 -6.90 -15.03
CA GLU A 125 4.87 -7.67 -15.71
C GLU A 125 4.78 -7.52 -17.23
N ASP A 126 3.56 -7.51 -17.79
CA ASP A 126 3.33 -7.27 -19.21
C ASP A 126 3.72 -5.86 -19.62
N TYR A 127 3.33 -4.84 -18.85
CA TYR A 127 3.71 -3.44 -19.10
C TYR A 127 5.23 -3.28 -19.15
N TYR A 128 5.96 -3.80 -18.16
CA TYR A 128 7.43 -3.72 -18.12
C TYR A 128 8.15 -4.79 -18.95
N SER A 129 7.44 -5.65 -19.67
CA SER A 129 8.06 -6.49 -20.70
C SER A 129 8.52 -5.66 -21.91
N SER A 130 7.86 -4.52 -22.14
CA SER A 130 8.12 -3.59 -23.25
C SER A 130 8.58 -2.20 -22.80
N HIS A 131 8.52 -1.90 -21.49
CA HIS A 131 8.98 -0.65 -20.89
C HIS A 131 10.13 -0.89 -19.93
N PRO A 132 11.14 0.00 -19.87
CA PRO A 132 12.20 -0.13 -18.88
C PRO A 132 11.63 0.05 -17.47
N TRP A 133 12.05 -0.81 -16.55
CA TRP A 133 11.77 -0.59 -15.14
C TRP A 133 12.36 0.74 -14.67
N PRO A 134 11.64 1.55 -13.88
CA PRO A 134 12.18 2.77 -13.29
C PRO A 134 13.28 2.44 -12.26
N ALA A 135 14.03 3.47 -11.85
CA ALA A 135 14.99 3.34 -10.76
C ALA A 135 14.28 3.17 -9.40
N MET A 136 14.98 2.58 -8.41
CA MET A 136 14.48 2.54 -7.04
C MET A 136 14.34 3.95 -6.46
N TRP A 137 13.35 4.16 -5.58
CA TRP A 137 13.22 5.43 -4.85
C TRP A 137 14.49 5.78 -4.10
N ALA A 138 14.91 7.04 -4.19
CA ALA A 138 16.05 7.56 -3.47
C ALA A 138 15.64 8.04 -2.07
N GLN A 139 16.38 7.62 -1.04
CA GLN A 139 16.13 8.04 0.33
C GLN A 139 16.41 9.55 0.48
N PRO A 140 15.43 10.35 0.93
CA PRO A 140 15.63 11.77 1.16
C PRO A 140 16.37 12.03 2.49
N ALA A 141 16.97 13.22 2.62
CA ALA A 141 17.83 13.58 3.75
C ALA A 141 17.10 13.62 5.12
N GLY A 142 15.78 13.75 5.13
CA GLY A 142 14.96 13.70 6.34
C GLY A 142 14.64 12.29 6.85
N VAL A 143 15.11 11.24 6.15
CA VAL A 143 14.96 9.84 6.56
C VAL A 143 16.29 9.29 7.05
N VAL A 144 16.27 8.64 8.21
CA VAL A 144 17.44 8.06 8.87
C VAL A 144 17.27 6.56 9.10
N THR A 145 18.35 5.81 8.98
CA THR A 145 18.37 4.37 9.29
C THR A 145 18.87 4.15 10.72
N ARG A 146 18.19 3.29 11.49
CA ARG A 146 18.62 2.86 12.82
C ARG A 146 18.56 1.34 12.94
N GLN A 147 19.40 0.82 13.83
CA GLN A 147 19.40 -0.58 14.21
C GLN A 147 18.42 -0.78 15.38
N VAL A 148 17.45 -1.65 15.19
CA VAL A 148 16.44 -2.00 16.20
C VAL A 148 16.40 -3.50 16.45
N CYS A 149 16.01 -3.91 17.64
CA CYS A 149 15.81 -5.33 17.93
C CYS A 149 14.39 -5.80 17.54
N ALA A 150 14.25 -7.09 17.22
CA ALA A 150 12.96 -7.69 16.88
C ALA A 150 12.00 -7.86 18.09
N TYR A 151 12.51 -7.70 19.32
CA TYR A 151 11.69 -7.90 20.50
C TYR A 151 10.63 -6.81 20.66
N ASP A 152 11.06 -5.55 20.67
CA ASP A 152 10.18 -4.40 20.93
C ASP A 152 10.49 -3.18 20.03
N GLY A 153 11.43 -3.28 19.09
CA GLY A 153 11.84 -2.15 18.26
C GLY A 153 12.74 -1.12 18.97
N GLY A 154 13.26 -1.42 20.17
CA GLY A 154 14.23 -0.56 20.86
C GLY A 154 15.60 -0.53 20.16
N TYR A 155 16.38 0.52 20.41
CA TYR A 155 17.67 0.71 19.72
C TYR A 155 18.72 -0.29 20.19
N VAL A 156 19.59 -0.70 19.28
CA VAL A 156 20.78 -1.53 19.55
C VAL A 156 21.99 -1.00 18.78
N SER A 157 23.21 -1.29 19.26
CA SER A 157 24.45 -0.90 18.60
C SER A 157 24.89 -1.84 17.47
N GLY A 158 24.36 -3.08 17.45
CA GLY A 158 24.63 -4.07 16.41
C GLY A 158 23.83 -5.36 16.61
N GLY A 159 23.78 -6.21 15.58
CA GLY A 159 23.04 -7.48 15.61
C GLY A 159 21.52 -7.34 15.51
N GLY A 160 21.01 -6.16 15.13
CA GLY A 160 19.59 -5.88 14.93
C GLY A 160 19.18 -5.79 13.47
N TYR A 161 17.98 -5.24 13.25
CA TYR A 161 17.39 -4.98 11.94
C TYR A 161 17.56 -3.52 11.56
N ASN A 162 17.85 -3.26 10.28
CA ASN A 162 17.86 -1.90 9.75
C ASN A 162 16.42 -1.48 9.47
N GLU A 163 15.96 -0.46 10.17
CA GLU A 163 14.68 0.19 9.92
C GLU A 163 14.90 1.68 9.61
N ILE A 164 13.98 2.28 8.86
CA ILE A 164 14.02 3.69 8.50
C ILE A 164 12.99 4.50 9.27
N PHE A 165 13.37 5.73 9.63
CA PHE A 165 12.56 6.62 10.45
C PHE A 165 12.61 8.06 9.92
N LEU A 166 11.55 8.82 10.18
CA LEU A 166 11.59 10.27 10.06
C LEU A 166 12.53 10.83 11.14
N LYS A 167 13.55 11.57 10.71
CA LYS A 167 14.55 12.17 11.59
C LYS A 167 13.90 13.03 12.67
N GLY A 168 14.20 12.74 13.93
CA GLY A 168 13.69 13.48 15.09
C GLY A 168 12.24 13.19 15.48
N VAL A 169 11.52 12.31 14.77
CA VAL A 169 10.10 12.01 15.07
C VAL A 169 9.91 10.55 15.48
N GLY A 170 10.32 9.62 14.62
CA GLY A 170 9.99 8.20 14.76
C GLY A 170 11.10 7.32 15.33
N GLU A 171 12.29 7.86 15.55
CA GLU A 171 13.46 7.07 15.98
C GLU A 171 13.25 6.41 17.35
N PRO A 172 13.79 5.20 17.57
CA PRO A 172 13.73 4.52 18.86
C PRO A 172 14.42 5.37 19.94
N ARG A 173 13.76 5.53 21.08
CA ARG A 173 14.27 6.35 22.21
C ARG A 173 14.76 5.53 23.39
N TYR A 174 14.40 4.25 23.44
CA TYR A 174 14.76 3.32 24.50
C TYR A 174 15.63 2.20 23.94
N PRO A 175 16.57 1.67 24.75
CA PRO A 175 17.31 0.48 24.37
C PRO A 175 16.34 -0.71 24.27
N CYS A 176 16.74 -1.74 23.53
CA CYS A 176 15.96 -2.97 23.41
C CYS A 176 15.53 -3.53 24.77
N GLY A 177 14.25 -3.86 24.91
CA GLY A 177 13.64 -4.38 26.14
C GLY A 177 13.24 -3.32 27.17
N ALA A 178 13.49 -2.05 26.89
CA ALA A 178 13.14 -0.93 27.77
C ALA A 178 12.01 -0.05 27.21
N ASN A 179 11.38 -0.44 26.09
CA ASN A 179 10.21 0.29 25.61
C ASN A 179 9.06 0.20 26.64
N PRO A 180 8.43 1.33 27.01
CA PRO A 180 7.29 1.32 27.90
C PRO A 180 6.11 0.61 27.22
N TYR A 181 5.38 -0.21 27.99
CA TYR A 181 4.15 -0.82 27.49
C TYR A 181 3.12 0.26 27.10
N PRO A 182 2.25 0.01 26.10
CA PRO A 182 1.17 0.92 25.76
C PRO A 182 0.38 1.36 27.00
N GLY A 183 0.23 2.66 27.19
CA GLY A 183 -0.45 3.25 28.35
C GLY A 183 0.40 3.48 29.60
N GLN A 184 1.67 3.05 29.63
CA GLN A 184 2.59 3.39 30.72
C GLN A 184 3.37 4.67 30.44
N PRO A 185 3.65 5.52 31.45
CA PRO A 185 4.53 6.66 31.30
C PRO A 185 5.90 6.25 30.71
N PRO A 186 6.49 7.07 29.82
CA PRO A 186 6.01 8.35 29.32
C PRO A 186 5.27 8.24 27.98
N TYR A 187 4.58 7.12 27.70
CA TYR A 187 3.73 7.02 26.50
C TYR A 187 2.76 8.19 26.46
N ARG A 188 2.92 9.03 25.44
CA ARG A 188 1.97 10.08 25.11
C ARG A 188 1.30 9.65 23.81
N PRO A 189 -0.02 9.40 23.80
CA PRO A 189 -0.71 9.12 22.55
C PRO A 189 -0.43 10.28 21.56
N PRO A 190 -0.29 9.99 20.27
CA PRO A 190 -0.19 11.04 19.25
C PRO A 190 -1.35 12.01 19.42
N ALA A 191 -1.09 13.31 19.28
CA ALA A 191 -2.17 14.28 19.20
C ALA A 191 -3.10 13.87 18.04
N PRO A 192 -4.43 13.94 18.22
CA PRO A 192 -5.36 13.63 17.14
C PRO A 192 -5.01 14.47 15.90
N SER A 193 -5.10 13.86 14.72
CA SER A 193 -4.88 14.58 13.46
C SER A 193 -5.72 15.86 13.44
N PRO A 194 -5.15 17.02 13.07
CA PRO A 194 -5.92 18.25 12.99
C PRO A 194 -7.10 18.02 12.05
N SER A 195 -8.31 18.33 12.52
CA SER A 195 -9.49 18.30 11.66
C SER A 195 -9.24 19.23 10.47
N PRO A 196 -9.61 18.84 9.23
CA PRO A 196 -9.52 19.75 8.11
C PRO A 196 -10.29 21.02 8.46
N SER A 197 -9.64 22.18 8.30
CA SER A 197 -10.32 23.47 8.44
C SER A 197 -11.51 23.48 7.47
N PRO A 198 -12.69 24.02 7.88
CA PRO A 198 -13.81 24.16 6.96
C PRO A 198 -13.32 24.91 5.72
N ALA A 199 -13.54 24.31 4.54
CA ALA A 199 -13.35 25.04 3.30
C ALA A 199 -14.32 26.23 3.30
N HIS A 200 -13.77 27.44 3.17
CA HIS A 200 -14.54 28.67 2.92
C HIS A 200 -14.98 28.74 1.46
#